data_AF-A0AAN9XEN2-F1
#
_entry.id   AF-A0AAN9XEN2-F1
#
_cell.length_a   1.000
_cell.length_b   1.000
_cell.length_c   1.000
_cell.angle_alpha   90.00
_cell.angle_beta   90.00
_cell.angle_gamma   90.00
#
_symmetry.space_group_name_H-M   'P 1'
#
loop_
_entity.id
_entity.type
_entity.pdbx_description
1 polymer ?
#
loop_
_entity_poly.entity_id
_entity_poly.type
_entity_poly.pdbx_seq_one_letter_code
_entity_poly.pdbx_strand_id
1 'polypeptide(L)'
;MNLQKNAFLPIKPPFQTKTQLPLPANISISHYLNSNSLKKPRFPRATANGNDETVMPSMSEILEASRAQKVDLQLKTVGPFFRITVKSMVTDAELGRAEGFVRFWMGGRILHLDSIKLRRETLGMEKSIFGLGLFIGAVAIRHGYDSSCKTAQLLAINDSDLYHSKLVRFYTRLGFKAVYEVTGSSVGDVAHMLVWGGVGTRMDASVEELMIKWCTRFKTPHK
;
A
#
# COMPACT_ATOMS: atom_id res chain seq x y z
N MET A 1 64.09 -15.03 47.22
CA MET A 1 63.86 -14.11 46.09
C MET A 1 62.58 -14.55 45.39
N ASN A 2 61.44 -13.88 45.66
CA ASN A 2 60.13 -13.96 44.97
C ASN A 2 59.42 -15.34 44.93
N LEU A 3 58.09 -15.51 44.99
CA LEU A 3 56.94 -14.61 45.08
C LEU A 3 55.74 -15.48 45.54
N GLN A 4 54.79 -14.86 46.24
CA GLN A 4 53.57 -15.43 46.82
C GLN A 4 52.66 -16.11 45.79
N LYS A 5 52.04 -17.25 46.16
CA LYS A 5 50.85 -17.80 45.49
C LYS A 5 49.60 -17.32 46.22
N ASN A 6 48.97 -16.26 45.72
CA ASN A 6 47.63 -15.85 46.15
C ASN A 6 46.56 -16.54 45.29
N ALA A 7 45.56 -17.08 45.97
CA ALA A 7 44.36 -17.66 45.41
C ALA A 7 43.53 -16.60 44.67
N PHE A 8 42.99 -16.97 43.49
CA PHE A 8 41.96 -16.19 42.80
C PHE A 8 40.73 -17.07 42.57
N LEU A 9 39.60 -16.59 43.09
CA LEU A 9 38.25 -17.13 42.96
C LEU A 9 37.73 -16.98 41.50
N PRO A 10 36.80 -17.83 41.05
CA PRO A 10 36.26 -17.76 39.70
C PRO A 10 35.31 -16.56 39.53
N ILE A 11 35.58 -15.76 38.50
CA ILE A 11 34.78 -14.62 38.07
C ILE A 11 33.48 -15.12 37.43
N LYS A 12 32.31 -14.73 37.97
CA LYS A 12 31.00 -14.93 37.33
C LYS A 12 30.89 -14.03 36.09
N PRO A 13 30.37 -14.51 34.95
CA PRO A 13 30.14 -13.67 33.79
C PRO A 13 29.01 -12.65 34.06
N PRO A 14 29.07 -11.46 33.43
CA PRO A 14 28.14 -10.39 33.70
C PRO A 14 26.75 -10.69 33.11
N PHE A 15 25.73 -10.36 33.90
CA PHE A 15 24.33 -10.29 33.51
C PHE A 15 24.16 -9.52 32.18
N GLN A 16 23.68 -10.19 31.14
CA GLN A 16 23.13 -9.52 29.96
C GLN A 16 21.70 -9.08 30.25
N THR A 17 21.54 -7.83 30.67
CA THR A 17 20.23 -7.19 30.76
C THR A 17 19.72 -6.96 29.34
N LYS A 18 18.83 -7.84 28.89
CA LYS A 18 18.16 -7.73 27.58
C LYS A 18 17.08 -6.65 27.68
N THR A 19 17.46 -5.39 27.52
CA THR A 19 16.50 -4.28 27.38
C THR A 19 15.84 -4.40 26.00
N GLN A 20 14.79 -5.20 25.89
CA GLN A 20 13.90 -5.17 24.74
C GLN A 20 13.11 -3.86 24.79
N LEU A 21 13.54 -2.86 24.00
CA LEU A 21 12.65 -1.79 23.61
C LEU A 21 11.47 -2.39 22.83
N PRO A 22 10.21 -2.02 23.13
CA PRO A 22 9.08 -2.47 22.34
C PRO A 22 9.16 -1.80 20.97
N LEU A 23 9.45 -2.59 19.94
CA LEU A 23 9.28 -2.17 18.56
C LEU A 23 7.82 -1.77 18.35
N PRO A 24 7.52 -0.60 17.76
CA PRO A 24 6.14 -0.29 17.38
C PRO A 24 5.69 -1.37 16.40
N ALA A 25 4.53 -1.96 16.65
CA ALA A 25 3.93 -2.97 15.79
C ALA A 25 3.62 -2.35 14.42
N ASN A 26 4.60 -2.40 13.52
CA ASN A 26 4.44 -2.10 12.10
C ASN A 26 3.65 -3.25 11.48
N ILE A 27 2.42 -2.99 11.06
CA ILE A 27 1.58 -4.01 10.46
C ILE A 27 1.23 -3.59 9.06
N SER A 28 1.92 -4.22 8.11
CA SER A 28 1.59 -4.17 6.69
C SER A 28 0.20 -4.77 6.47
N ILE A 29 -0.52 -4.29 5.44
CA ILE A 29 -1.85 -4.80 5.06
C ILE A 29 -1.87 -6.33 4.89
N SER A 30 -0.70 -6.94 4.63
CA SER A 30 -0.47 -8.38 4.57
C SER A 30 -1.03 -9.16 5.77
N HIS A 31 -0.99 -8.63 6.99
CA HIS A 31 -1.47 -9.35 8.19
C HIS A 31 -2.99 -9.35 8.37
N TYR A 32 -3.75 -8.53 7.64
CA TYR A 32 -5.18 -8.30 7.92
C TYR A 32 -6.14 -8.89 6.88
N LEU A 33 -5.65 -9.59 5.86
CA LEU A 33 -6.49 -10.34 4.92
C LEU A 33 -6.97 -11.66 5.57
N ASN A 34 -7.61 -11.59 6.74
CA ASN A 34 -8.40 -12.70 7.30
C ASN A 34 -9.83 -12.61 6.76
N SER A 35 -10.22 -13.59 5.96
CA SER A 35 -11.36 -13.52 5.03
C SER A 35 -12.73 -13.84 5.63
N ASN A 36 -12.84 -14.05 6.93
CA ASN A 36 -14.07 -14.63 7.50
C ASN A 36 -15.22 -13.62 7.76
N SER A 37 -15.07 -12.34 7.38
CA SER A 37 -16.12 -11.31 7.52
C SER A 37 -16.40 -10.50 6.23
N LEU A 38 -15.80 -10.88 5.10
CA LEU A 38 -15.96 -10.12 3.86
C LEU A 38 -17.31 -10.41 3.20
N LYS A 39 -18.33 -9.56 3.44
CA LYS A 39 -19.39 -9.35 2.45
C LYS A 39 -18.70 -9.01 1.12
N LYS A 40 -18.84 -9.88 0.13
CA LYS A 40 -18.22 -9.78 -1.21
C LYS A 40 -18.47 -8.38 -1.77
N PRO A 41 -17.46 -7.49 -1.91
CA PRO A 41 -17.68 -6.21 -2.56
C PRO A 41 -18.02 -6.50 -4.02
N ARG A 42 -19.28 -6.29 -4.42
CA ARG A 42 -19.67 -6.33 -5.83
C ARG A 42 -19.01 -5.13 -6.51
N PHE A 43 -18.03 -5.39 -7.36
CA PHE A 43 -17.62 -4.42 -8.36
C PHE A 43 -18.72 -4.43 -9.42
N PRO A 44 -19.40 -3.30 -9.67
CA PRO A 44 -20.26 -3.20 -10.83
C PRO A 44 -19.41 -3.49 -12.07
N ARG A 45 -19.84 -4.45 -12.89
CA ARG A 45 -19.32 -4.57 -14.25
C ARG A 45 -19.70 -3.27 -14.95
N ALA A 46 -18.73 -2.47 -15.39
CA ALA A 46 -19.02 -1.26 -16.15
C ALA A 46 -19.77 -1.69 -17.42
N THR A 47 -21.09 -1.49 -17.43
CA THR A 47 -21.91 -1.59 -18.64
C THR A 47 -21.84 -0.22 -19.28
N ALA A 48 -21.07 -0.11 -20.36
CA ALA A 48 -21.00 1.08 -21.18
C ALA A 48 -22.34 1.22 -21.93
N ASN A 49 -23.26 1.99 -21.38
CA ASN A 49 -24.38 2.55 -22.12
C ASN A 49 -24.05 4.03 -22.40
N GLY A 50 -24.26 4.43 -23.65
CA GLY A 50 -23.64 5.60 -24.28
C GLY A 50 -24.02 6.97 -23.70
N ASN A 51 -23.17 7.93 -24.08
CA ASN A 51 -23.31 9.39 -24.00
C ASN A 51 -22.98 10.07 -22.65
N ASP A 52 -22.35 9.38 -21.71
CA ASP A 52 -21.63 10.05 -20.62
C ASP A 52 -20.16 10.09 -21.03
N GLU A 53 -19.63 11.25 -21.44
CA GLU A 53 -18.17 11.43 -21.48
C GLU A 53 -17.65 10.91 -20.14
N THR A 54 -16.73 9.95 -20.16
CA THR A 54 -16.30 9.28 -18.94
C THR A 54 -15.42 10.24 -18.13
N VAL A 55 -16.07 11.17 -17.43
CA VAL A 55 -15.41 12.17 -16.59
C VAL A 55 -14.67 11.41 -15.50
N MET A 56 -13.34 11.39 -15.62
CA MET A 56 -12.46 10.85 -14.59
C MET A 56 -12.54 11.76 -13.38
N PRO A 57 -12.72 11.24 -12.15
CA PRO A 57 -12.85 12.08 -10.98
C PRO A 57 -11.60 12.91 -10.81
N SER A 58 -11.81 14.19 -10.54
CA SER A 58 -10.81 15.13 -10.09
C SER A 58 -10.27 14.73 -8.70
N MET A 59 -9.11 15.26 -8.34
CA MET A 59 -8.58 15.07 -6.99
C MET A 59 -9.57 15.57 -5.92
N SER A 60 -10.23 16.71 -6.15
CA SER A 60 -11.22 17.27 -5.23
C SER A 60 -12.39 16.34 -4.98
N GLU A 61 -12.96 15.71 -6.01
CA GLU A 61 -14.09 14.79 -5.86
C GLU A 61 -13.71 13.54 -5.04
N ILE A 62 -12.49 13.01 -5.26
CA ILE A 62 -11.98 11.87 -4.47
C ILE A 62 -11.84 12.26 -2.99
N LEU A 63 -11.27 13.43 -2.72
CA LEU A 63 -11.10 13.94 -1.36
C LEU A 63 -12.43 14.27 -0.68
N GLU A 64 -13.40 14.82 -1.42
CA GLU A 64 -14.73 15.10 -0.89
C GLU A 64 -15.48 13.81 -0.57
N ALA A 65 -15.43 12.82 -1.46
CA ALA A 65 -16.01 11.51 -1.22
C ALA A 65 -15.39 10.81 0.00
N SER A 66 -14.10 11.01 0.28
CA SER A 66 -13.46 10.48 1.49
C SER A 66 -13.94 11.20 2.75
N ARG A 67 -14.07 12.54 2.70
CA ARG A 67 -14.58 13.35 3.83
C ARG A 67 -16.02 13.00 4.17
N ALA A 68 -16.86 12.71 3.16
CA ALA A 68 -18.22 12.20 3.37
C ALA A 68 -18.24 10.87 4.16
N GLN A 69 -17.14 10.13 4.13
CA GLN A 69 -16.93 8.91 4.92
C GLN A 69 -16.14 9.16 6.23
N LYS A 70 -16.00 10.41 6.66
CA LYS A 70 -15.27 10.85 7.86
C LYS A 70 -13.77 10.52 7.82
N VAL A 71 -13.20 10.49 6.62
CA VAL A 71 -11.77 10.24 6.39
C VAL A 71 -11.15 11.43 5.66
N ASP A 72 -10.09 11.99 6.23
CA ASP A 72 -9.28 13.00 5.58
C ASP A 72 -8.05 12.36 4.93
N LEU A 73 -7.77 12.76 3.69
CA LEU A 73 -6.64 12.28 2.90
C LEU A 73 -5.77 13.47 2.53
N GLN A 74 -4.46 13.31 2.73
CA GLN A 74 -3.48 14.34 2.38
C GLN A 74 -2.39 13.74 1.50
N LEU A 75 -2.24 14.28 0.29
CA LEU A 75 -1.11 14.00 -0.60
C LEU A 75 0.00 15.03 -0.35
N LYS A 76 1.23 14.56 -0.16
CA LYS A 76 2.45 15.38 -0.13
C LYS A 76 3.45 14.83 -1.12
N THR A 77 4.14 15.70 -1.83
CA THR A 77 5.16 15.34 -2.82
C THR A 77 6.50 15.97 -2.45
N VAL A 78 7.59 15.23 -2.70
CA VAL A 78 8.97 15.73 -2.59
C VAL A 78 9.74 15.15 -3.78
N GLY A 79 9.96 15.97 -4.80
CA GLY A 79 10.51 15.50 -6.07
C GLY A 79 9.61 14.42 -6.69
N PRO A 80 10.18 13.28 -7.16
CA PRO A 80 9.38 12.20 -7.74
C PRO A 80 8.60 11.40 -6.69
N PHE A 81 8.92 11.56 -5.41
CA PHE A 81 8.32 10.79 -4.33
C PHE A 81 7.03 11.45 -3.84
N PHE A 82 6.07 10.61 -3.44
CA PHE A 82 4.85 11.07 -2.82
C PHE A 82 4.49 10.22 -1.61
N ARG A 83 3.73 10.85 -0.72
CA ARG A 83 3.13 10.20 0.45
C ARG A 83 1.68 10.63 0.57
N ILE A 84 0.81 9.66 0.80
CA ILE A 84 -0.59 9.86 1.14
C ILE A 84 -0.75 9.51 2.61
N THR A 85 -1.26 10.43 3.42
CA THR A 85 -1.60 10.20 4.81
C THR A 85 -3.11 10.19 4.96
N VAL A 86 -3.61 9.29 5.80
CA VAL A 86 -5.03 9.11 6.07
C VAL A 86 -5.30 9.37 7.53
N LYS A 87 -6.27 10.23 7.82
CA LYS A 87 -6.69 10.54 9.19
C LYS A 87 -8.20 10.36 9.37
N SER A 88 -8.57 9.99 10.58
CA SER A 88 -9.96 10.00 11.03
C SER A 88 -10.40 11.43 11.29
N MET A 89 -11.50 11.87 10.70
CA MET A 89 -12.07 13.19 11.01
C MET A 89 -12.79 13.22 12.37
N VAL A 90 -13.03 12.05 12.98
CA VAL A 90 -13.71 11.93 14.29
C VAL A 90 -12.71 12.02 15.43
N THR A 91 -11.56 11.36 15.28
CA THR A 91 -10.57 11.20 16.36
C THR A 91 -9.26 11.92 16.10
N ASP A 92 -9.08 12.51 14.91
CA ASP A 92 -7.81 13.04 14.36
C ASP A 92 -6.64 12.02 14.34
N ALA A 93 -6.92 10.76 14.65
CA ALA A 93 -5.93 9.69 14.63
C ALA A 93 -5.52 9.37 13.18
N GLU A 94 -4.22 9.19 12.96
CA GLU A 94 -3.72 8.66 11.69
C GLU A 94 -4.15 7.20 11.54
N LEU A 95 -4.90 6.91 10.48
CA LEU A 95 -5.44 5.59 10.15
C LEU A 95 -4.50 4.78 9.26
N GLY A 96 -3.63 5.46 8.51
CA GLY A 96 -2.69 4.81 7.63
C GLY A 96 -1.95 5.76 6.72
N ARG A 97 -1.08 5.18 5.91
CA ARG A 97 -0.27 5.91 4.93
C ARG A 97 0.04 5.03 3.72
N ALA A 98 0.25 5.66 2.58
CA ALA A 98 0.85 5.04 1.40
C ALA A 98 2.00 5.90 0.88
N GLU A 99 3.00 5.24 0.32
CA GLU A 99 4.20 5.86 -0.25
C GLU A 99 4.43 5.29 -1.65
N GLY A 100 5.01 6.11 -2.51
CA GLY A 100 5.33 5.74 -3.88
C GLY A 100 6.13 6.83 -4.57
N PHE A 101 6.41 6.63 -5.84
CA PHE A 101 7.13 7.61 -6.65
C PHE A 101 6.81 7.50 -8.13
N VAL A 102 7.10 8.57 -8.87
CA VAL A 102 7.05 8.59 -10.33
C VAL A 102 8.43 8.30 -10.88
N ARG A 103 8.57 7.19 -11.60
CA ARG A 103 9.81 6.82 -12.29
C ARG A 103 9.78 7.32 -13.74
N PHE A 104 10.87 7.96 -14.15
CA PHE A 104 11.07 8.40 -15.54
C PHE A 104 11.89 7.35 -16.29
N TRP A 105 11.38 6.88 -17.43
CA TRP A 105 12.06 5.92 -18.29
C TRP A 105 11.90 6.30 -19.77
N MET A 106 12.70 5.71 -20.66
CA MET A 106 12.61 5.91 -22.11
C MET A 106 11.23 5.53 -22.71
N GLY A 107 10.40 4.81 -21.96
CA GLY A 107 9.03 4.43 -22.32
C GLY A 107 7.94 5.33 -21.71
N GLY A 108 8.32 6.44 -21.08
CA GLY A 108 7.41 7.38 -20.41
C GLY A 108 7.52 7.32 -18.89
N ARG A 109 6.46 7.78 -18.21
CA ARG A 109 6.40 7.84 -16.75
C ARG A 109 5.63 6.66 -16.19
N ILE A 110 6.16 6.08 -15.13
CA ILE A 110 5.58 4.94 -14.43
C ILE A 110 5.27 5.36 -13.01
N LEU A 111 4.02 5.16 -12.59
CA LEU A 111 3.63 5.31 -11.20
C LEU A 111 4.05 4.06 -10.44
N HIS A 112 5.00 4.22 -9.53
CA HIS A 112 5.49 3.14 -8.69
C HIS A 112 4.83 3.20 -7.31
N LEU A 113 4.01 2.21 -6.99
CA LEU A 113 3.40 2.04 -5.69
C LEU A 113 4.33 1.18 -4.84
N ASP A 114 4.88 1.78 -3.78
CA ASP A 114 5.89 1.14 -2.95
C ASP A 114 5.25 0.44 -1.75
N SER A 115 4.59 1.20 -0.89
CA SER A 115 4.05 0.66 0.35
C SER A 115 2.71 1.28 0.73
N ILE A 116 1.92 0.48 1.43
CA ILE A 116 0.69 0.92 2.08
C ILE A 116 0.59 0.24 3.45
N LYS A 117 0.37 1.06 4.48
CA LYS A 117 0.33 0.63 5.89
C LYS A 117 -0.94 1.19 6.52
N LEU A 118 -1.79 0.31 7.02
CA LEU A 118 -3.01 0.68 7.73
C LEU A 118 -2.84 0.29 9.19
N ARG A 119 -3.26 1.17 10.10
CA ARG A 119 -3.12 0.93 11.54
C ARG A 119 -4.30 0.14 12.09
N ARG A 120 -4.14 -0.45 13.29
CA ARG A 120 -5.16 -1.30 13.93
C ARG A 120 -6.47 -0.57 14.19
N GLU A 121 -6.44 0.74 14.39
CA GLU A 121 -7.62 1.59 14.61
C GLU A 121 -8.59 1.48 13.42
N THR A 122 -8.12 1.14 12.22
CA THR A 122 -8.96 0.90 11.05
C THR A 122 -9.84 -0.35 11.15
N LEU A 123 -9.51 -1.30 12.03
CA LEU A 123 -10.27 -2.54 12.24
C LEU A 123 -11.58 -2.30 13.01
N GLY A 124 -11.59 -1.29 13.88
CA GLY A 124 -12.76 -0.91 14.70
C GLY A 124 -13.67 0.10 14.00
N MET A 125 -13.29 0.57 12.80
CA MET A 125 -14.14 1.46 12.03
C MET A 125 -15.33 0.69 11.46
N GLU A 126 -16.52 1.29 11.55
CA GLU A 126 -17.73 0.77 10.90
C GLU A 126 -17.54 0.60 9.37
N LYS A 127 -16.56 1.30 8.79
CA LYS A 127 -16.22 1.25 7.37
C LYS A 127 -15.10 0.25 7.10
N SER A 128 -15.25 -0.51 6.02
CA SER A 128 -14.30 -1.55 5.66
C SER A 128 -12.91 -0.97 5.35
N ILE A 129 -11.86 -1.63 5.83
CA ILE A 129 -10.45 -1.51 5.38
C ILE A 129 -10.37 -1.43 3.85
N PHE A 130 -11.25 -2.15 3.16
CA PHE A 130 -11.36 -2.15 1.70
C PHE A 130 -11.73 -0.77 1.14
N GLY A 131 -12.66 -0.05 1.78
CA GLY A 131 -13.04 1.30 1.37
C GLY A 131 -11.91 2.31 1.56
N LEU A 132 -11.18 2.19 2.67
CA LEU A 132 -10.01 3.03 2.95
C LEU A 132 -8.88 2.79 1.95
N GLY A 133 -8.57 1.52 1.68
CA GLY A 133 -7.57 1.14 0.67
C GLY A 133 -7.93 1.64 -0.73
N LEU A 134 -9.21 1.65 -1.09
CA LEU A 134 -9.68 2.17 -2.37
C LEU A 134 -9.48 3.69 -2.48
N PHE A 135 -9.76 4.45 -1.42
CA PHE A 135 -9.52 5.90 -1.40
C PHE A 135 -8.03 6.25 -1.52
N ILE A 136 -7.19 5.57 -0.74
CA ILE A 136 -5.73 5.73 -0.83
C ILE A 136 -5.25 5.41 -2.24
N GLY A 137 -5.71 4.29 -2.79
CA GLY A 137 -5.43 3.90 -4.17
C GLY A 137 -5.87 4.98 -5.15
N ALA A 138 -7.09 5.51 -5.04
CA ALA A 138 -7.63 6.50 -5.97
C ALA A 138 -6.82 7.80 -5.96
N VAL A 139 -6.41 8.29 -4.79
CA VAL A 139 -5.50 9.45 -4.69
C VAL A 139 -4.16 9.15 -5.37
N ALA A 140 -3.58 7.96 -5.16
CA ALA A 140 -2.32 7.58 -5.79
C ALA A 140 -2.43 7.48 -7.32
N ILE A 141 -3.49 6.84 -7.83
CA ILE A 141 -3.72 6.69 -9.27
C ILE A 141 -4.02 8.05 -9.91
N ARG A 142 -4.84 8.90 -9.27
CA ARG A 142 -5.08 10.27 -9.75
C ARG A 142 -3.77 11.07 -9.83
N HIS A 143 -2.94 10.98 -8.80
CA HIS A 143 -1.62 11.63 -8.81
C HIS A 143 -0.74 11.11 -9.97
N GLY A 144 -0.76 9.80 -10.23
CA GLY A 144 -0.09 9.22 -11.40
C GLY A 144 -0.65 9.74 -12.73
N TYR A 145 -1.97 9.85 -12.84
CA TYR A 145 -2.64 10.38 -14.03
C TYR A 145 -2.23 11.84 -14.28
N ASP A 146 -2.28 12.69 -13.25
CA ASP A 146 -1.84 14.10 -13.31
C ASP A 146 -0.35 14.22 -13.65
N SER A 147 0.44 13.21 -13.24
CA SER A 147 1.86 13.11 -13.57
C SER A 147 2.11 12.53 -14.97
N SER A 148 1.07 12.28 -15.77
CA SER A 148 1.13 11.65 -17.10
C SER A 148 1.71 10.23 -17.11
N CYS A 149 1.54 9.49 -16.01
CA CYS A 149 1.89 8.07 -15.95
C CYS A 149 0.86 7.25 -16.72
N LYS A 150 1.33 6.36 -17.60
CA LYS A 150 0.45 5.42 -18.33
C LYS A 150 0.25 4.13 -17.55
N THR A 151 1.26 3.73 -16.79
CA THR A 151 1.30 2.46 -16.07
C THR A 151 1.50 2.70 -14.58
N ALA A 152 0.70 2.01 -13.77
CA ALA A 152 0.93 1.84 -12.34
C ALA A 152 1.53 0.47 -12.07
N GLN A 153 2.55 0.39 -11.22
CA GLN A 153 3.22 -0.86 -10.86
C GLN A 153 3.25 -1.04 -9.34
N LEU A 154 3.15 -2.28 -8.90
CA LEU A 154 3.35 -2.69 -7.50
C LEU A 154 3.98 -4.08 -7.44
N LEU A 155 4.52 -4.42 -6.27
CA LEU A 155 4.94 -5.79 -5.94
C LEU A 155 4.03 -6.39 -4.88
N ALA A 156 3.39 -7.50 -5.21
CA ALA A 156 2.76 -8.35 -4.21
C ALA A 156 3.85 -9.22 -3.57
N ILE A 157 4.47 -8.74 -2.50
CA ILE A 157 5.57 -9.44 -1.80
C ILE A 157 5.10 -10.81 -1.31
N ASN A 158 5.97 -11.82 -1.44
CA ASN A 158 5.72 -13.18 -0.98
C ASN A 158 6.36 -13.43 0.40
N ASP A 159 5.71 -12.97 1.46
CA ASP A 159 6.10 -13.31 2.85
C ASP A 159 5.67 -14.75 3.22
N SER A 160 4.56 -15.22 2.63
CA SER A 160 4.12 -16.62 2.67
C SER A 160 3.14 -16.89 1.52
N ASP A 161 3.10 -18.12 1.01
CA ASP A 161 2.29 -18.48 -0.16
C ASP A 161 0.80 -18.16 -0.01
N LEU A 162 0.25 -18.37 1.20
CA LEU A 162 -1.14 -18.06 1.49
C LEU A 162 -1.41 -16.56 1.45
N TYR A 163 -0.52 -15.74 2.00
CA TYR A 163 -0.69 -14.28 1.98
C TYR A 163 -0.43 -13.70 0.61
N HIS A 164 0.60 -14.21 -0.07
CA HIS A 164 0.95 -13.84 -1.42
C HIS A 164 -0.22 -14.06 -2.39
N SER A 165 -0.82 -15.26 -2.38
CA SER A 165 -1.97 -15.56 -3.24
C SER A 165 -3.19 -14.68 -2.93
N LYS A 166 -3.41 -14.29 -1.66
CA LYS A 166 -4.46 -13.33 -1.29
C LYS A 166 -4.19 -11.93 -1.81
N LEU A 167 -2.94 -11.45 -1.72
CA LEU A 167 -2.53 -10.14 -2.24
C LEU A 167 -2.68 -10.07 -3.75
N VAL A 168 -2.18 -11.08 -4.47
CA VAL A 168 -2.34 -11.18 -5.94
C VAL A 168 -3.82 -11.12 -6.31
N ARG A 169 -4.67 -11.97 -5.70
CA ARG A 169 -6.13 -11.95 -5.95
C ARG A 169 -6.78 -10.62 -5.60
N PHE A 170 -6.30 -9.93 -4.58
CA PHE A 170 -6.79 -8.61 -4.19
C PHE A 170 -6.48 -7.57 -5.26
N TYR A 171 -5.22 -7.44 -5.67
CA TYR A 171 -4.81 -6.48 -6.70
C TYR A 171 -5.38 -6.81 -8.08
N THR A 172 -5.57 -8.09 -8.42
CA THR A 172 -6.29 -8.50 -9.64
C THR A 172 -7.72 -7.97 -9.66
N ARG A 173 -8.44 -8.07 -8.54
CA ARG A 173 -9.81 -7.51 -8.45
C ARG A 173 -9.82 -6.00 -8.60
N LEU A 174 -8.78 -5.31 -8.11
CA LEU A 174 -8.63 -3.87 -8.27
C LEU A 174 -8.33 -3.45 -9.72
N GLY A 175 -7.67 -4.31 -10.51
CA GLY A 175 -7.41 -4.09 -11.95
C GLY A 175 -5.98 -4.34 -12.38
N PHE A 176 -5.10 -4.75 -11.47
CA PHE A 176 -3.71 -5.09 -11.78
C PHE A 176 -3.61 -6.49 -12.40
N LYS A 177 -2.65 -6.66 -13.29
CA LYS A 177 -2.33 -7.95 -13.93
C LYS A 177 -0.95 -8.38 -13.49
N ALA A 178 -0.79 -9.67 -13.17
CA ALA A 178 0.55 -10.21 -12.91
C ALA A 178 1.37 -10.15 -14.19
N VAL A 179 2.59 -9.61 -14.12
CA VAL A 179 3.47 -9.43 -15.29
C VAL A 179 4.76 -10.21 -15.13
N TYR A 180 5.30 -10.29 -13.91
CA TYR A 180 6.58 -10.92 -13.68
C TYR A 180 6.66 -11.47 -12.26
N GLU A 181 7.22 -12.66 -12.11
CA GLU A 181 7.48 -13.27 -10.81
C GLU A 181 8.94 -13.02 -10.44
N VAL A 182 9.14 -12.24 -9.38
CA VAL A 182 10.44 -11.88 -8.83
C VAL A 182 10.88 -13.01 -7.90
N THR A 183 11.78 -13.87 -8.38
CA THR A 183 12.21 -15.07 -7.64
C THR A 183 13.51 -14.88 -6.85
N GLY A 184 14.28 -13.84 -7.19
CA GLY A 184 15.63 -13.61 -6.66
C GLY A 184 16.72 -14.41 -7.35
N SER A 185 16.41 -15.15 -8.41
CA SER A 185 17.35 -16.06 -9.09
C SER A 185 18.02 -15.42 -10.32
N SER A 186 17.48 -14.32 -10.83
CA SER A 186 18.01 -13.63 -12.02
C SER A 186 18.56 -12.24 -11.70
N VAL A 187 19.42 -11.70 -12.58
CA VAL A 187 19.92 -10.31 -12.46
C VAL A 187 18.78 -9.29 -12.52
N GLY A 188 17.72 -9.57 -13.28
CA GLY A 188 16.51 -8.75 -13.31
C GLY A 188 15.77 -8.73 -11.97
N ASP A 189 15.79 -9.85 -11.23
CA ASP A 189 15.22 -9.93 -9.89
C ASP A 189 15.94 -9.04 -8.90
N VAL A 190 17.27 -8.94 -8.99
CA VAL A 190 18.07 -8.10 -8.09
C VAL A 190 17.62 -6.63 -8.17
N ALA A 191 17.37 -6.12 -9.38
CA ALA A 191 16.87 -4.76 -9.55
C ALA A 191 15.48 -4.57 -8.92
N HIS A 192 14.58 -5.55 -9.08
CA HIS A 192 13.26 -5.50 -8.47
C HIS A 192 13.32 -5.62 -6.93
N MET A 193 14.18 -6.50 -6.40
CA MET A 193 14.41 -6.67 -4.98
C MET A 193 15.05 -5.43 -4.33
N LEU A 194 15.92 -4.71 -5.04
CA LEU A 194 16.46 -3.43 -4.55
C LEU A 194 15.37 -2.36 -4.42
N VAL A 195 14.40 -2.37 -5.34
CA VAL A 195 13.34 -1.36 -5.38
C VAL A 195 12.24 -1.63 -4.36
N TRP A 196 11.81 -2.89 -4.19
CA TRP A 196 10.68 -3.24 -3.30
C TRP A 196 11.10 -4.02 -2.04
N GLY A 197 12.36 -4.44 -1.92
CA GLY A 197 12.90 -5.10 -0.73
C GLY A 197 12.59 -6.59 -0.59
N GLY A 198 12.06 -7.27 -1.62
CA GLY A 198 11.71 -8.69 -1.51
C GLY A 198 11.33 -9.39 -2.82
N VAL A 199 11.07 -10.69 -2.71
CA VAL A 199 10.52 -11.55 -3.77
C VAL A 199 9.00 -11.45 -3.80
N GLY A 200 8.39 -11.77 -4.94
CA GLY A 200 6.93 -11.70 -5.09
C GLY A 200 6.48 -11.56 -6.54
N THR A 201 5.24 -11.15 -6.74
CA THR A 201 4.67 -10.99 -8.08
C THR A 201 4.56 -9.50 -8.40
N ARG A 202 5.31 -9.04 -9.42
CA ARG A 202 5.16 -7.71 -9.99
C ARG A 202 3.87 -7.65 -10.78
N MET A 203 3.07 -6.62 -10.50
CA MET A 203 1.79 -6.41 -11.15
C MET A 203 1.69 -5.00 -11.71
N ASP A 204 1.14 -4.91 -12.92
CA ASP A 204 0.97 -3.64 -13.64
C ASP A 204 -0.51 -3.39 -13.95
N ALA A 205 -0.88 -2.12 -14.09
CA ALA A 205 -2.20 -1.68 -14.54
C ALA A 205 -2.09 -0.41 -15.39
N SER A 206 -3.06 -0.19 -16.29
CA SER A 206 -3.23 1.11 -16.94
C SER A 206 -3.82 2.11 -15.92
N VAL A 207 -3.15 3.25 -15.75
CA VAL A 207 -3.61 4.32 -14.84
C VAL A 207 -5.00 4.81 -15.26
N GLU A 208 -5.22 4.97 -16.55
CA GLU A 208 -6.49 5.41 -17.13
C GLU A 208 -7.62 4.39 -16.89
N GLU A 209 -7.35 3.09 -17.12
CA GLU A 209 -8.35 2.04 -16.85
C GLU A 209 -8.71 1.98 -15.37
N LEU A 210 -7.74 2.17 -14.47
CA LEU A 210 -7.99 2.22 -13.03
C LEU A 210 -8.85 3.43 -12.65
N MET A 211 -8.58 4.61 -13.22
CA MET A 211 -9.42 5.80 -13.02
C MET A 211 -10.85 5.49 -13.41
N ILE A 212 -11.09 5.04 -14.65
CA ILE A 212 -12.44 4.72 -15.18
C ILE A 212 -13.14 3.68 -14.30
N LYS A 213 -12.43 2.60 -13.94
CA LYS A 213 -13.00 1.50 -13.15
C LYS A 213 -13.42 1.97 -11.75
N TRP A 214 -12.64 2.86 -11.14
CA TRP A 214 -12.91 3.33 -9.78
C TRP A 214 -13.80 4.58 -9.74
N CYS A 215 -13.98 5.31 -10.86
CA CYS A 215 -14.87 6.48 -10.99
C CYS A 215 -16.25 6.24 -10.36
N THR A 216 -16.84 5.08 -10.65
CA THR A 216 -18.19 4.70 -10.19
C THR A 216 -18.36 4.70 -8.67
N ARG A 217 -17.27 4.75 -7.91
CA ARG A 217 -17.27 4.74 -6.44
C ARG A 217 -17.19 6.15 -5.83
N PHE A 218 -16.83 7.16 -6.62
CA PHE A 218 -16.64 8.53 -6.16
C PHE A 218 -17.67 9.49 -6.73
N LYS A 219 -18.42 9.11 -7.77
CA LYS A 219 -19.59 9.87 -8.23
C LYS A 219 -20.59 9.97 -7.08
N THR A 220 -20.86 11.19 -6.63
CA THR A 220 -22.00 11.49 -5.76
C THR A 220 -23.28 11.20 -6.54
N PRO A 221 -24.29 10.53 -5.95
CA PRO A 221 -25.60 10.49 -6.57
C PRO A 221 -26.10 11.93 -6.66
N HIS A 222 -26.31 12.44 -7.89
CA HIS A 222 -27.04 13.68 -8.08
C HIS A 222 -28.39 13.52 -7.36
N LYS A 223 -28.61 14.36 -6.34
CA LYS A 223 -29.91 14.53 -5.68
C LYS A 223 -30.82 15.36 -6.56
#